data_AF-A0A845GNP7-F1
#
_entry.id   AF-A0A845GNP7-F1
#
_cell.length_a   1.000
_cell.length_b   1.000
_cell.length_c   1.000
_cell.angle_alpha   90.00
_cell.angle_beta   90.00
_cell.angle_gamma   90.00
#
_symmetry.space_group_name_H-M   'P 1'
#
loop_
_entity.id
_entity.type
_entity.pdbx_description
1 polymer ?
#
loop_
_entity_poly.entity_id
_entity_poly.type
_entity_poly.pdbx_seq_one_letter_code
_entity_poly.pdbx_strand_id
1 'polypeptide(L)'
;MTSAIFDSHKYAKRLIDAGVPPQAADVQAEAMLEVMTQVAASSATVNMQDSKIDRLGTKIDRLDSKIDRSVAELKAIIEQAKAELTRWIIGFGVTILGVISALRLLN
;
A
#
# COMPACT_ATOMS: atom_id res chain seq x y z
N MET A 1 13.49 -14.49 -15.58
CA MET A 1 14.81 -14.30 -16.21
C MET A 1 15.63 -15.53 -15.89
N THR A 2 16.03 -16.29 -16.91
CA THR A 2 16.83 -17.51 -16.74
C THR A 2 18.21 -17.09 -16.23
N SER A 3 18.52 -17.41 -14.97
CA SER A 3 19.86 -17.18 -14.42
C SER A 3 20.82 -18.10 -15.16
N ALA A 4 21.55 -17.56 -16.13
CA ALA A 4 22.68 -18.26 -16.72
C ALA A 4 23.74 -18.38 -15.62
N ILE A 5 24.00 -19.60 -15.17
CA ILE A 5 25.00 -19.87 -14.14
C ILE A 5 26.35 -19.35 -14.65
N PHE A 6 26.99 -18.49 -13.88
CA PHE A 6 28.31 -17.95 -14.23
C PHE A 6 29.33 -19.10 -14.25
N ASP A 7 29.99 -19.29 -15.40
CA ASP A 7 31.00 -20.33 -15.61
C ASP A 7 32.41 -19.75 -15.38
N SER A 8 32.93 -19.96 -14.17
CA SER A 8 34.25 -19.48 -13.73
C SER A 8 35.39 -20.05 -14.60
N HIS A 9 35.34 -21.33 -14.98
CA HIS A 9 36.40 -21.95 -15.79
C HIS A 9 36.44 -21.39 -17.20
N LYS A 10 35.29 -21.21 -17.84
CA LYS A 10 35.21 -20.58 -19.16
C LYS A 10 35.68 -19.13 -19.11
N TYR A 11 35.42 -18.42 -18.01
CA TYR A 11 35.90 -17.05 -17.81
C TYR A 11 37.43 -17.00 -17.59
N ALA A 12 37.99 -17.85 -16.73
CA ALA A 12 39.44 -17.98 -16.54
C ALA A 12 40.15 -18.30 -17.86
N LYS A 13 39.64 -19.27 -18.63
CA LYS A 13 40.21 -19.63 -19.94
C LYS A 13 40.26 -18.42 -20.90
N ARG A 14 39.21 -17.61 -20.92
CA ARG A 14 39.18 -16.37 -21.74
C ARG A 14 40.21 -15.34 -21.30
N LEU A 15 40.46 -15.23 -19.99
CA LEU A 15 41.49 -14.33 -19.47
C LEU A 15 42.88 -14.83 -19.88
N ILE A 16 43.12 -16.14 -19.79
CA ILE A 16 44.39 -16.75 -20.24
C ILE A 16 44.59 -16.54 -21.75
N ASP A 17 43.57 -16.78 -22.56
CA ASP A 17 43.60 -16.55 -24.02
C ASP A 17 43.86 -15.07 -24.35
N ALA A 18 43.52 -14.14 -23.45
CA ALA A 18 43.78 -12.70 -23.57
C ALA A 18 45.16 -12.28 -23.03
N GLY A 19 46.01 -13.22 -22.59
CA GLY A 19 47.36 -12.96 -22.09
C GLY A 19 47.47 -12.71 -20.59
N VAL A 20 46.41 -12.93 -19.81
CA VAL A 20 46.46 -12.87 -18.34
C VAL A 20 47.17 -14.11 -17.81
N PRO A 21 48.13 -13.98 -16.87
CA PRO A 21 48.77 -15.14 -16.25
C PRO A 21 47.76 -16.11 -15.63
N PRO A 22 47.93 -17.44 -15.73
CA PRO A 22 46.95 -18.41 -15.25
C PRO A 22 46.49 -18.21 -13.80
N GLN A 23 47.44 -17.94 -12.90
CA GLN A 23 47.12 -17.69 -11.48
C GLN A 23 46.25 -16.44 -11.29
N ALA A 24 46.50 -15.38 -12.06
CA ALA A 24 45.70 -14.15 -11.99
C ALA A 24 44.31 -14.34 -12.62
N ALA A 25 44.22 -15.13 -13.70
CA ALA A 25 42.97 -15.47 -14.34
C ALA A 25 42.05 -16.29 -13.43
N ASP A 26 42.61 -17.28 -12.71
CA ASP A 26 41.85 -18.10 -11.77
C ASP A 26 41.34 -17.28 -10.57
N VAL A 27 42.20 -16.47 -9.96
CA VAL A 27 41.81 -15.58 -8.83
C VAL A 27 40.72 -14.59 -9.26
N GLN A 28 40.84 -14.01 -10.46
CA GLN A 28 39.83 -13.11 -10.99
C GLN A 28 38.50 -13.82 -11.28
N ALA A 29 38.55 -15.06 -11.77
CA ALA A 29 37.36 -15.86 -12.05
C ALA A 29 36.64 -16.27 -10.76
N GLU A 30 37.38 -16.62 -9.72
CA GLU A 30 36.85 -16.92 -8.39
C GLU A 30 36.21 -15.69 -7.74
N ALA A 31 36.88 -14.54 -7.76
CA ALA A 31 36.31 -13.29 -7.25
C ALA A 31 35.04 -12.88 -8.01
N MET A 32 35.02 -13.06 -9.34
CA MET A 32 33.83 -12.77 -10.14
C MET A 32 32.69 -13.76 -9.83
N LEU A 33 33.00 -15.04 -9.59
CA LEU A 33 32.00 -16.01 -9.16
C LEU A 33 31.36 -15.60 -7.84
N GLU A 34 32.17 -15.18 -6.86
CA GLU A 34 31.67 -14.68 -5.56
C GLU A 34 30.74 -13.48 -5.76
N VAL A 35 31.16 -12.46 -6.51
CA VAL A 35 30.31 -11.30 -6.82
C VAL A 35 29.01 -11.71 -7.51
N MET A 36 29.06 -12.61 -8.49
CA MET A 36 27.86 -13.07 -9.20
C MET A 36 26.91 -13.84 -8.29
N THR A 37 27.42 -14.65 -7.36
CA THR A 37 26.58 -15.32 -6.36
C THR A 37 25.90 -14.31 -5.42
N GLN A 38 26.63 -13.28 -5.00
CA GLN A 38 26.07 -12.21 -4.18
C GLN A 38 25.01 -11.41 -4.95
N VAL A 39 25.27 -11.04 -6.20
CA VAL A 39 24.33 -10.33 -7.07
C VAL A 39 23.05 -11.14 -7.28
N ALA A 40 23.16 -12.46 -7.47
CA ALA A 40 22.00 -13.34 -7.60
C ALA A 40 21.16 -13.36 -6.30
N ALA A 41 21.81 -13.47 -5.14
CA ALA A 41 21.13 -13.42 -3.84
C ALA A 41 20.46 -12.06 -3.57
N SER A 42 21.14 -10.96 -3.88
CA SER A 42 20.57 -9.61 -3.80
C SER A 42 19.38 -9.43 -4.75
N SER A 43 19.47 -9.92 -5.99
CA SER A 43 18.38 -9.86 -6.97
C SER A 43 17.15 -10.62 -6.49
N ALA A 44 17.32 -11.80 -5.89
CA ALA A 44 16.23 -12.56 -5.28
C ALA A 44 15.57 -11.78 -4.12
N THR A 45 16.38 -11.11 -3.30
CA THR A 45 15.91 -10.28 -2.19
C THR A 45 15.11 -9.07 -2.69
N VAL A 46 15.61 -8.39 -3.73
CA VAL A 46 14.93 -7.26 -4.37
C VAL A 46 13.57 -7.70 -4.93
N ASN A 47 13.50 -8.81 -5.66
CA ASN A 47 12.23 -9.33 -6.18
C ASN A 47 11.23 -9.66 -5.05
N MET A 48 11.71 -10.20 -3.93
CA MET A 48 10.87 -10.45 -2.76
C MET A 48 10.37 -9.14 -2.14
N GLN A 49 11.21 -8.11 -2.08
CA GLN A 49 10.82 -6.79 -1.59
C GLN A 49 9.80 -6.12 -2.51
N ASP A 50 9.97 -6.21 -3.82
CA ASP A 50 9.04 -5.69 -4.83
C ASP A 50 7.65 -6.31 -4.64
N SER A 51 7.60 -7.64 -4.49
CA SER A 51 6.36 -8.36 -4.18
C SER A 51 5.72 -7.93 -2.85
N LYS A 52 6.52 -7.52 -1.86
CA LYS A 52 6.00 -6.98 -0.58
C LYS A 52 5.46 -5.57 -0.76
N ILE A 53 6.12 -4.74 -1.57
CA ILE A 53 5.67 -3.37 -1.89
C ILE A 53 4.32 -3.43 -2.60
N ASP A 54 4.14 -4.29 -3.59
CA ASP A 54 2.84 -4.48 -4.27
C ASP A 54 1.72 -4.89 -3.30
N ARG A 55 2.03 -5.81 -2.38
CA ARG A 55 1.09 -6.23 -1.33
C ARG A 55 0.76 -5.10 -0.34
N LEU A 56 1.68 -4.17 -0.11
CA LEU A 56 1.42 -2.99 0.71
C LEU A 56 0.58 -1.97 -0.05
N GLY A 57 0.86 -1.72 -1.33
CA GLY A 57 0.04 -0.85 -2.19
C GLY A 57 -1.42 -1.28 -2.21
N THR A 58 -1.67 -2.56 -2.51
CA THR A 58 -3.04 -3.12 -2.49
C THR A 58 -3.75 -3.03 -1.12
N LYS A 59 -3.00 -3.08 -0.01
CA LYS A 59 -3.56 -2.86 1.33
C LYS A 59 -3.90 -1.40 1.58
N ILE A 60 -3.07 -0.47 1.11
CA ILE A 60 -3.30 0.97 1.19
C ILE A 60 -4.57 1.32 0.41
N ASP A 61 -4.71 0.89 -0.84
CA ASP A 61 -5.89 1.15 -1.67
C ASP A 61 -7.19 0.64 -0.99
N ARG A 62 -7.10 -0.52 -0.36
CA ARG A 62 -8.21 -1.10 0.40
C ARG A 62 -8.55 -0.30 1.66
N LEU A 63 -7.56 0.27 2.34
CA LEU A 63 -7.79 1.12 3.51
C LEU A 63 -8.38 2.46 3.10
N ASP A 64 -7.89 3.08 2.02
CA ASP A 64 -8.45 4.32 1.49
C ASP A 64 -9.93 4.14 1.11
N SER A 65 -10.25 3.05 0.41
CA SER A 65 -11.65 2.72 0.09
C SER A 65 -12.53 2.54 1.34
N LYS A 66 -11.99 2.00 2.43
CA LYS A 66 -12.71 1.85 3.71
C LYS A 66 -12.89 3.20 4.41
N ILE A 67 -11.88 4.06 4.36
CA ILE A 67 -11.95 5.41 4.90
C ILE A 67 -13.03 6.20 4.17
N ASP A 68 -13.03 6.20 2.84
CA ASP A 68 -14.03 6.89 2.03
C ASP A 68 -15.45 6.43 2.34
N ARG A 69 -15.66 5.10 2.44
CA ARG A 69 -16.95 4.53 2.84
C ARG A 69 -17.34 5.00 4.25
N SER A 70 -16.43 4.93 5.22
CA SER A 70 -16.71 5.32 6.61
C SER A 70 -17.05 6.80 6.71
N VAL A 71 -16.35 7.66 5.95
CA VAL A 71 -16.64 9.10 5.86
C VAL A 71 -18.02 9.35 5.26
N ALA A 72 -18.38 8.63 4.19
CA ALA A 72 -19.69 8.75 3.57
C ALA A 72 -20.82 8.30 4.52
N GLU A 73 -20.64 7.17 5.21
CA GLU A 73 -21.59 6.66 6.22
C GLU A 73 -21.77 7.65 7.37
N LEU A 74 -20.68 8.20 7.92
CA LEU A 74 -20.75 9.20 8.98
C LEU A 74 -21.46 10.49 8.53
N LYS A 75 -21.20 10.96 7.31
CA LYS A 75 -21.91 12.11 6.73
C LYS A 75 -23.42 11.84 6.63
N ALA A 76 -23.80 10.64 6.17
CA ALA A 76 -25.21 10.26 6.07
C ALA A 76 -25.90 10.22 7.44
N ILE A 77 -25.24 9.64 8.45
CA ILE A 77 -25.75 9.59 9.83
C ILE A 77 -25.94 11.00 10.40
N ILE A 78 -24.97 11.90 10.17
CA ILE A 78 -25.07 13.30 10.62
C ILE A 78 -26.25 14.01 9.97
N GLU A 79 -26.43 13.87 8.65
CA GLU A 79 -27.55 14.51 7.95
C GLU A 79 -28.91 13.94 8.38
N GLN A 80 -28.99 12.61 8.60
CA GLN A 80 -30.19 11.98 9.13
C GLN A 80 -30.52 12.50 10.54
N ALA A 81 -29.53 12.58 11.43
CA ALA A 81 -29.70 13.08 12.79
C ALA A 81 -30.13 14.56 12.80
N LYS A 82 -29.55 15.40 11.92
CA LYS A 82 -29.97 16.80 11.76
C LYS A 82 -31.42 16.92 11.28
N ALA A 83 -31.81 16.10 10.30
CA ALA A 83 -33.17 16.12 9.77
C ALA A 83 -34.19 15.66 10.82
N GLU A 84 -33.87 14.62 11.58
CA GLU A 84 -34.70 14.12 12.67
C GLU A 84 -34.84 15.15 13.79
N LEU A 85 -33.73 15.77 14.22
CA LEU A 85 -33.75 16.84 15.23
C LEU A 85 -34.59 18.03 14.76
N THR A 86 -34.43 18.45 13.50
CA THR A 86 -35.22 19.54 12.91
C THR A 86 -36.71 19.21 12.92
N ARG A 87 -37.07 17.98 12.53
CA ARG A 87 -38.47 17.51 12.55
C ARG A 87 -39.06 17.55 13.97
N TRP A 88 -38.30 17.10 14.97
CA TRP A 88 -38.72 17.16 16.37
C TRP A 88 -38.91 18.60 16.87
N ILE A 89 -37.96 19.50 16.59
CA ILE A 89 -38.05 20.91 16.99
C ILE A 89 -39.28 21.58 16.38
N ILE A 90 -39.55 21.35 15.09
CA ILE A 90 -40.75 21.88 14.42
C ILE A 90 -42.03 21.32 15.08
N GLY A 91 -42.08 20.00 15.35
CA GLY A 91 -43.22 19.37 15.99
C GLY A 91 -43.52 19.96 17.38
N PHE A 92 -42.50 20.15 18.22
CA PHE A 92 -42.65 20.80 19.52
C PHE A 92 -43.07 22.26 19.39
N GLY A 93 -42.46 23.03 18.47
CA GLY A 93 -42.79 24.43 18.26
C GLY A 93 -44.27 24.64 17.88
N VAL A 94 -44.79 23.84 16.95
CA VAL A 94 -46.21 23.88 16.55
C VAL A 94 -47.13 23.54 17.72
N THR A 95 -46.76 22.53 18.52
CA THR A 95 -47.56 22.11 19.68
C THR A 95 -47.64 23.21 20.75
N ILE A 96 -46.52 23.83 21.10
CA ILE A 96 -46.46 24.92 22.07
C ILE A 96 -47.30 26.12 21.61
N LEU A 97 -47.19 26.50 20.33
CA LEU A 97 -47.99 27.60 19.76
C LEU A 97 -49.50 27.31 19.81
N GLY A 98 -49.90 26.07 19.55
CA GLY A 98 -51.29 25.63 19.70
C GLY A 98 -51.80 25.77 21.14
N VAL A 99 -51.01 25.31 22.12
CA VAL A 99 -51.36 25.41 23.55
C VAL A 99 -51.51 26.87 24.00
N ILE A 100 -50.58 27.75 23.61
CA ILE A 100 -50.65 29.18 23.93
C ILE A 100 -51.92 29.82 23.34
N SER A 101 -52.26 29.48 22.10
CA SER A 101 -53.44 30.01 21.41
C SER A 101 -54.73 29.56 22.08
N ALA A 102 -54.82 28.29 22.49
CA ALA A 102 -55.96 27.77 23.24
C ALA A 102 -56.11 28.45 24.60
N LEU A 103 -55.01 28.67 25.33
CA LEU A 103 -55.02 29.34 26.63
C LEU A 103 -55.55 30.78 26.53
N ARG A 104 -55.20 31.50 25.45
CA ARG A 104 -55.71 32.86 25.19
C ARG A 104 -57.19 32.95 24.83
N LEU A 105 -57.79 31.87 24.32
CA LEU A 105 -59.23 31.85 24.00
C LEU A 105 -60.10 31.50 25.21
N LEU A 106 -59.51 30.90 26.24
CA LEU A 106 -60.18 30.47 27.47
C LEU A 106 -60.15 31.51 28.60
N ASN A 107 -59.41 32.60 28.41
CA ASN A 107 -59.11 33.63 29.43
C ASN A 107 -59.55 35.01 28.93
#